data_AF-A6R8L9-F1
#
_entry.id   AF-A6R8L9-F1
#
_cell.length_a   1.000
_cell.length_b   1.000
_cell.length_c   1.000
_cell.angle_alpha   90.00
_cell.angle_beta   90.00
_cell.angle_gamma   90.00
#
_symmetry.space_group_name_H-M   'P 1'
#
loop_
_entity.id
_entity.type
_entity.pdbx_description
1 polymer ?
#
loop_
_entity_poly.entity_id
_entity_poly.type
_entity_poly.pdbx_seq_one_letter_code
_entity_poly.pdbx_strand_id
1 'polypeptide(L)'
;MASRVDLGRDACDGFAWPNPPAPIWRTEHKRRMVNDMRRVLFFKEFWLLNGIGLGTLGEGGHRSPWGHRSPWGHDFPKTGDIRRRLSFPGRAQLAVWFNYNRSDSEMDERQPPARKLRRKRPRTDYSYPMYEAQSDDPAPSEMWQPPKRRNLGMVLETANQEIHNIFKAEHVQREVLEKEVQRLRAEMTRKNELIDKLETEVRELKYQCRCQICYAIPSGWRTLLCGHRYCPECAPPINETCGTCRQVVVGVIKSY
;
A
#
# COMPACT_ATOMS: atom_id res chain seq x y z
N MET A 1 31.30 -11.27 -51.02
CA MET A 1 31.28 -12.30 -49.96
C MET A 1 30.69 -11.64 -48.72
N ALA A 2 29.39 -11.82 -48.47
CA ALA A 2 28.70 -11.23 -47.33
C ALA A 2 28.28 -12.37 -46.39
N SER A 3 28.83 -12.37 -45.18
CA SER A 3 28.58 -13.37 -44.16
C SER A 3 27.13 -13.25 -43.66
N ARG A 4 26.33 -14.27 -43.95
CA ARG A 4 24.99 -14.46 -43.40
C ARG A 4 25.15 -14.95 -41.96
N VAL A 5 24.71 -14.14 -41.00
CA VAL A 5 24.62 -14.53 -39.60
C VAL A 5 23.35 -15.35 -39.44
N ASP A 6 23.51 -16.67 -39.32
CA ASP A 6 22.44 -17.58 -38.96
C ASP A 6 22.07 -17.37 -37.48
N LEU A 7 20.99 -16.63 -37.25
CA LEU A 7 20.32 -16.59 -35.95
C LEU A 7 19.44 -17.84 -35.84
N GLY A 8 19.97 -18.86 -35.17
CA GLY A 8 19.26 -20.10 -34.84
C GLY A 8 17.94 -19.80 -34.13
N ARG A 9 16.83 -20.14 -34.80
CA ARG A 9 15.49 -20.21 -34.23
C ARG A 9 15.17 -21.66 -33.96
N ASP A 10 15.54 -22.12 -32.76
CA ASP A 10 15.05 -23.38 -32.22
C ASP A 10 14.22 -23.09 -30.97
N ALA A 11 13.08 -23.81 -30.86
CA ALA A 11 12.19 -23.94 -29.71
C ALA A 11 11.21 -22.79 -29.41
N CYS A 12 10.12 -22.71 -30.18
CA CYS A 12 8.86 -22.07 -29.76
C CYS A 12 7.73 -23.09 -29.48
N ASP A 13 8.06 -24.36 -29.26
CA ASP A 13 7.08 -25.36 -28.85
C ASP A 13 7.07 -25.47 -27.32
N GLY A 14 6.00 -24.96 -26.68
CA GLY A 14 5.65 -25.34 -25.30
C GLY A 14 5.99 -24.36 -24.17
N PHE A 15 6.18 -23.06 -24.42
CA PHE A 15 6.16 -22.07 -23.34
C PHE A 15 4.73 -21.87 -22.82
N ALA A 16 4.26 -22.82 -22.02
CA ALA A 16 3.28 -22.51 -20.99
C ALA A 16 3.97 -21.50 -20.07
N TRP A 17 3.63 -20.21 -20.19
CA TRP A 17 4.08 -19.22 -19.23
C TRP A 17 3.65 -19.72 -17.85
N PRO A 18 4.58 -20.13 -16.96
CA PRO A 18 4.19 -20.42 -15.61
C PRO A 18 3.54 -19.14 -15.10
N ASN A 19 2.30 -19.24 -14.60
CA ASN A 19 1.66 -18.13 -13.90
C ASN A 19 2.72 -17.59 -12.93
N PRO A 20 3.19 -16.34 -13.10
CA PRO A 20 4.23 -15.83 -12.23
C PRO A 20 3.70 -15.98 -10.80
N PRO A 21 4.46 -16.64 -9.89
CA PRO A 21 4.00 -16.83 -8.53
C PRO A 21 3.61 -15.46 -7.99
N ALA A 22 2.36 -15.34 -7.53
CA ALA A 22 1.83 -14.08 -7.00
C ALA A 22 2.90 -13.52 -6.04
N PRO A 23 3.37 -12.28 -6.24
CA PRO A 23 4.60 -11.82 -5.61
C PRO A 23 4.44 -11.86 -4.09
N ILE A 24 5.07 -12.86 -3.46
CA ILE A 24 4.99 -13.15 -2.02
C ILE A 24 5.39 -11.90 -1.21
N TRP A 25 6.38 -11.15 -1.72
CA TRP A 25 6.83 -9.85 -1.23
C TRP A 25 5.72 -8.80 -1.05
N ARG A 26 4.64 -8.88 -1.84
CA ARG A 26 3.54 -7.91 -1.83
C ARG A 26 2.64 -8.08 -0.59
N THR A 27 2.63 -9.26 0.03
CA THR A 27 1.83 -9.53 1.24
C THR A 27 2.59 -9.25 2.53
N GLU A 28 3.91 -9.45 2.53
CA GLU A 28 4.76 -9.24 3.70
C GLU A 28 5.08 -7.75 3.92
N HIS A 29 5.30 -7.00 2.84
CA HIS A 29 5.43 -5.55 2.89
C HIS A 29 4.15 -4.87 3.39
N LYS A 30 2.97 -5.36 2.98
CA LYS A 30 1.68 -4.89 3.49
C LYS A 30 1.53 -5.17 4.99
N ARG A 31 1.94 -6.36 5.47
CA ARG A 31 1.92 -6.69 6.90
C ARG A 31 2.86 -5.80 7.73
N ARG A 32 4.06 -5.49 7.22
CA ARG A 32 4.96 -4.52 7.88
C ARG A 32 4.36 -3.12 7.95
N MET A 33 3.84 -2.59 6.84
CA MET A 33 3.21 -1.26 6.84
C MET A 33 2.01 -1.14 7.79
N VAL A 34 1.16 -2.19 7.87
CA VAL A 34 0.01 -2.20 8.79
C VAL A 34 0.46 -2.25 10.25
N ASN A 35 1.54 -2.99 10.56
CA ASN A 35 2.10 -3.04 11.91
C ASN A 35 2.76 -1.72 12.33
N ASP A 36 3.46 -1.05 11.41
CA ASP A 36 4.06 0.27 11.69
C ASP A 36 2.99 1.35 11.85
N MET A 37 1.95 1.36 11.03
CA MET A 37 0.80 2.27 11.22
C MET A 37 0.06 2.02 12.54
N ARG A 38 -0.08 0.75 12.95
CA ARG A 38 -0.65 0.42 14.27
C ARG A 38 0.20 0.95 15.42
N ARG A 39 1.53 0.86 15.32
CA ARG A 39 2.42 1.44 16.34
C ARG A 39 2.29 2.96 16.44
N VAL A 40 2.21 3.65 15.30
CA VAL A 40 2.02 5.11 15.27
C VAL A 40 0.67 5.53 15.86
N LEU A 41 -0.41 4.81 15.53
CA LEU A 41 -1.73 5.08 16.10
C LEU A 41 -1.78 4.78 17.60
N PHE A 42 -1.13 3.70 18.06
CA PHE A 42 -1.04 3.35 19.47
C PHE A 42 -0.28 4.42 20.27
N PHE A 43 0.79 5.00 19.71
CA PHE A 43 1.51 6.11 20.35
C PHE A 43 0.68 7.40 20.41
N LYS A 44 -0.12 7.69 19.38
CA LYS A 44 -1.01 8.85 19.35
C LYS A 44 -2.16 8.72 20.35
N GLU A 45 -2.77 7.55 20.46
CA GLU A 45 -3.80 7.28 21.48
C GLU A 45 -3.22 7.24 22.90
N PHE A 46 -2.03 6.68 23.09
CA PHE A 46 -1.34 6.70 24.38
C PHE A 46 -1.10 8.14 24.86
N TRP A 47 -0.74 9.06 23.97
CA TRP A 47 -0.57 10.48 24.32
C TRP A 47 -1.89 11.19 24.60
N LEU A 48 -2.95 10.91 23.85
CA LEU A 48 -4.28 11.48 24.09
C LEU A 48 -4.92 10.97 25.38
N LEU A 49 -4.67 9.71 25.75
CA LEU A 49 -5.24 9.07 26.94
C LEU A 49 -4.48 9.39 28.23
N ASN A 50 -3.17 9.63 28.16
CA ASN A 50 -2.37 9.97 29.34
C ASN A 50 -2.42 11.46 29.73
N GLY A 51 -3.21 12.28 29.04
CA GLY A 51 -3.60 13.59 29.56
C GLY A 51 -2.42 14.49 29.95
N ILE A 52 -1.27 14.38 29.26
CA ILE A 52 -0.24 15.42 29.30
C ILE A 52 -0.79 16.56 28.43
N GLY A 53 -1.81 17.23 28.93
CA GLY A 53 -2.16 18.56 28.45
C GLY A 53 -0.89 19.39 28.60
N LEU A 54 -0.45 20.04 27.52
CA LEU A 54 0.36 21.24 27.66
C LEU A 54 -0.45 22.17 28.57
N GLY A 55 -0.14 22.16 29.86
CA GLY A 55 -0.60 23.19 30.78
C GLY A 55 -0.12 24.50 30.21
N THR A 56 -1.05 25.27 29.66
CA THR A 56 -0.84 26.70 29.43
C THR A 56 -0.49 27.29 30.78
N LEU A 57 0.81 27.50 31.01
CA LEU A 57 1.33 28.28 32.11
C LEU A 57 0.65 29.65 32.05
N GLY A 58 -0.18 29.92 33.06
CA GLY A 58 -0.70 31.25 33.29
C GLY A 58 0.43 32.14 33.77
N GLU A 59 0.68 33.20 33.02
CA GLU A 59 1.28 34.45 33.51
C GLU A 59 0.21 35.52 33.23
N GLY A 60 -0.36 36.17 34.24
CA GLY A 60 0.40 37.08 35.10
C GLY A 60 0.30 38.46 34.46
N GLY A 61 -0.77 39.20 34.78
CA GLY A 61 -1.03 40.50 34.21
C GLY A 61 0.05 41.52 34.59
N HIS A 62 0.77 42.04 33.60
CA HIS A 62 1.46 43.31 33.68
C HIS A 62 1.21 44.11 32.40
N ARG A 63 0.53 45.24 32.55
CA ARG A 63 0.44 46.26 31.49
C ARG A 63 1.84 46.82 31.26
N SER A 64 2.34 46.74 30.03
CA SER A 64 3.43 47.60 29.56
C SER A 64 2.94 48.51 28.43
N PRO A 65 3.33 49.80 28.41
CA PRO A 65 2.77 50.82 27.54
C PRO A 65 3.76 51.16 26.41
N TRP A 66 3.98 50.27 25.46
CA TRP A 66 4.72 50.61 24.24
C TRP A 66 4.05 49.96 23.04
N GLY A 67 3.30 50.78 22.31
CA GLY A 67 2.77 50.43 21.01
C GLY A 67 3.89 50.42 19.97
N HIS A 68 4.07 49.29 19.31
CA HIS A 68 4.67 49.25 17.99
C HIS A 68 3.89 48.28 17.11
N ARG A 69 3.45 48.83 15.97
CA ARG A 69 2.78 48.13 14.87
C ARG A 69 3.64 46.95 14.41
N SER A 70 3.03 45.77 14.31
CA SER A 70 3.52 44.72 13.42
C SER A 70 2.64 44.67 12.16
N PRO A 71 3.21 44.46 10.96
CA PRO A 71 2.53 44.63 9.67
C PRO A 71 2.00 43.32 9.09
N TRP A 72 1.58 42.38 9.93
CA TRP A 72 0.96 41.13 9.48
C TRP A 72 -0.52 41.13 9.81
N GLY A 73 -1.26 41.95 9.05
CA GLY A 73 -2.69 41.81 8.92
C GLY A 73 -2.98 40.63 7.99
N HIS A 74 -3.33 39.48 8.55
CA HIS A 74 -4.10 38.48 7.85
C HIS A 74 -5.22 37.98 8.75
N ASP A 75 -6.43 38.26 8.30
CA ASP A 75 -7.70 37.84 8.87
C ASP A 75 -7.73 36.31 9.03
N PHE A 76 -7.82 35.84 10.28
CA PHE A 76 -8.33 34.51 10.56
C PHE A 76 -9.85 34.53 10.40
N PRO A 77 -10.45 33.73 9.50
CA PRO A 77 -11.90 33.64 9.45
C PRO A 77 -12.40 32.92 10.70
N LYS A 78 -13.37 33.55 11.37
CA LYS A 78 -14.11 32.98 12.49
C LYS A 78 -14.68 31.62 12.08
N THR A 79 -14.40 30.60 12.87
CA THR A 79 -15.01 29.28 12.79
C THR A 79 -16.52 29.40 13.03
N GLY A 80 -17.28 29.49 11.94
CA GLY A 80 -18.73 29.59 12.01
C GLY A 80 -19.33 29.77 10.63
N ASP A 81 -19.22 28.75 9.77
CA ASP A 81 -20.18 28.37 8.72
C ASP A 81 -19.48 27.59 7.60
N ILE A 82 -19.46 26.26 7.69
CA ILE A 82 -19.28 25.39 6.53
C ILE A 82 -20.39 24.33 6.55
N ARG A 83 -21.61 24.80 6.33
CA ARG A 83 -22.73 23.99 5.81
C ARG A 83 -23.23 24.68 4.53
N ARG A 84 -22.60 24.38 3.38
CA ARG A 84 -23.25 24.15 2.07
C ARG A 84 -22.26 24.17 0.90
N ARG A 85 -22.40 23.15 0.05
CA ARG A 85 -22.11 23.10 -1.40
C ARG A 85 -20.63 23.13 -1.84
N LEU A 86 -20.03 21.94 -1.85
CA LEU A 86 -19.15 21.53 -2.95
C LEU A 86 -19.85 20.40 -3.72
N SER A 87 -20.50 20.77 -4.82
CA SER A 87 -20.83 19.81 -5.88
C SER A 87 -19.54 19.48 -6.61
N PHE A 88 -19.03 18.27 -6.42
CA PHE A 88 -17.98 17.70 -7.25
C PHE A 88 -18.63 16.95 -8.42
N PRO A 89 -18.45 17.36 -9.69
CA PRO A 89 -18.63 16.45 -10.81
C PRO A 89 -17.36 15.61 -10.94
N GLY A 90 -17.50 14.30 -11.19
CA GLY A 90 -16.39 13.45 -11.62
C GLY A 90 -15.94 12.35 -10.64
N ARG A 91 -16.85 11.70 -9.92
CA ARG A 91 -16.62 10.35 -9.37
C ARG A 91 -17.15 9.29 -10.34
N ALA A 92 -16.41 9.06 -11.42
CA ALA A 92 -16.62 7.89 -12.27
C ALA A 92 -15.29 7.54 -12.95
N GLN A 93 -14.34 6.99 -12.17
CA GLN A 93 -13.24 6.17 -12.71
C GLN A 93 -12.36 5.49 -11.63
N LEU A 94 -12.46 5.87 -10.35
CA LEU A 94 -11.71 5.20 -9.27
C LEU A 94 -12.40 3.95 -8.67
N ALA A 95 -13.53 3.51 -9.23
CA ALA A 95 -14.25 2.33 -8.73
C ALA A 95 -13.74 0.98 -9.28
N VAL A 96 -12.76 0.98 -10.21
CA VAL A 96 -12.30 -0.27 -10.85
C VAL A 96 -11.16 -0.94 -10.08
N TRP A 97 -10.41 -0.22 -9.24
CA TRP A 97 -9.26 -0.80 -8.51
C TRP A 97 -9.58 -1.47 -7.17
N PHE A 98 -10.83 -1.37 -6.68
CA PHE A 98 -11.23 -2.03 -5.43
C PHE A 98 -12.10 -3.29 -5.61
N ASN A 99 -12.34 -3.72 -6.86
CA ASN A 99 -13.34 -4.76 -7.14
C ASN A 99 -12.77 -6.04 -7.80
N TYR A 100 -11.49 -6.34 -7.60
CA TYR A 100 -10.87 -7.58 -8.11
C TYR A 100 -10.20 -8.41 -7.01
N ASN A 101 -10.93 -8.63 -5.90
CA ASN A 101 -10.60 -9.62 -4.87
C ASN A 101 -11.83 -9.94 -3.99
N ARG A 102 -12.97 -10.23 -4.61
CA ARG A 102 -14.16 -10.65 -3.87
C ARG A 102 -14.95 -11.73 -4.62
N SER A 103 -14.34 -12.90 -4.76
CA SER A 103 -15.06 -14.17 -4.93
C SER A 103 -14.28 -15.25 -4.20
N ASP A 104 -15.02 -16.16 -3.57
CA ASP A 104 -14.58 -17.31 -2.75
C ASP A 104 -14.23 -17.04 -1.29
N SER A 105 -15.16 -16.37 -0.59
CA SER A 105 -15.48 -16.81 0.76
C SER A 105 -16.99 -16.77 0.95
N GLU A 106 -17.60 -17.92 0.75
CA GLU A 106 -18.89 -18.33 1.32
C GLU A 106 -18.83 -18.10 2.84
N MET A 107 -19.10 -16.86 3.26
CA MET A 107 -19.26 -16.52 4.66
C MET A 107 -20.71 -16.82 5.01
N ASP A 108 -20.91 -18.08 5.41
CA ASP A 108 -21.89 -18.52 6.39
C ASP A 108 -22.36 -17.33 7.24
N GLU A 109 -23.61 -16.90 7.03
CA GLU A 109 -24.29 -15.86 7.81
C GLU A 109 -24.43 -16.33 9.25
N ARG A 110 -23.34 -16.22 10.01
CA ARG A 110 -23.38 -16.41 11.45
C ARG A 110 -24.13 -15.23 12.05
N GLN A 111 -25.40 -15.49 12.34
CA GLN A 111 -26.22 -14.66 13.20
C GLN A 111 -25.39 -14.15 14.39
N PRO A 112 -25.44 -12.85 14.71
CA PRO A 112 -24.83 -12.36 15.93
C PRO A 112 -25.51 -13.06 17.12
N PRO A 113 -24.75 -13.76 17.99
CA PRO A 113 -25.34 -14.49 19.09
C PRO A 113 -26.11 -13.51 19.98
N ALA A 114 -27.36 -13.85 20.28
CA ALA A 114 -28.27 -13.07 21.10
C ALA A 114 -27.53 -12.54 22.34
N ARG A 115 -27.49 -11.21 22.48
CA ARG A 115 -26.88 -10.50 23.60
C ARG A 115 -27.56 -10.96 24.89
N LYS A 116 -27.01 -11.99 25.53
CA LYS A 116 -27.42 -12.40 26.88
C LYS A 116 -27.13 -11.23 27.81
N LEU A 117 -28.18 -10.81 28.52
CA LEU A 117 -28.20 -9.79 29.55
C LEU A 117 -26.90 -9.81 30.35
N ARG A 118 -26.20 -8.66 30.35
CA ARG A 118 -25.04 -8.38 31.19
C ARG A 118 -25.35 -8.83 32.62
N ARG A 119 -24.77 -9.96 33.05
CA ARG A 119 -24.74 -10.33 34.47
C ARG A 119 -24.07 -9.17 35.21
N LYS A 120 -24.80 -8.56 36.15
CA LYS A 120 -24.25 -7.57 37.08
C LYS A 120 -23.03 -8.23 37.73
N ARG A 121 -21.83 -7.68 37.50
CA ARG A 121 -20.63 -8.09 38.24
C ARG A 121 -20.96 -7.99 39.73
N PRO A 122 -20.79 -9.05 40.53
CA PRO A 122 -20.83 -8.93 41.98
C PRO A 122 -19.86 -7.82 42.38
N ARG A 123 -20.36 -6.85 43.14
CA ARG A 123 -19.55 -5.78 43.70
C ARG A 123 -18.64 -6.45 44.74
N THR A 124 -17.42 -6.76 44.35
CA THR A 124 -16.40 -7.25 45.27
C THR A 124 -15.96 -6.07 46.11
N ASP A 125 -16.59 -5.92 47.28
CA ASP A 125 -16.12 -5.01 48.31
C ASP A 125 -14.83 -5.63 48.86
N TYR A 126 -13.69 -5.29 48.24
CA TYR A 126 -12.36 -5.58 48.76
C TYR A 126 -12.12 -4.72 50.01
N SER A 127 -12.82 -5.04 51.09
CA SER A 127 -12.33 -4.76 52.44
C SER A 127 -11.21 -5.78 52.66
N TYR A 128 -9.97 -5.32 52.73
CA TYR A 128 -8.78 -6.15 52.94
C TYR A 128 -8.47 -6.14 54.44
N PRO A 129 -9.00 -7.07 55.26
CA PRO A 129 -8.92 -6.99 56.72
C PRO A 129 -7.58 -7.54 57.23
N MET A 130 -6.75 -8.09 56.33
CA MET A 130 -5.54 -8.84 56.70
C MET A 130 -4.32 -7.94 56.97
N TYR A 131 -4.40 -6.63 56.72
CA TYR A 131 -3.31 -5.70 57.05
C TYR A 131 -3.46 -4.99 58.40
N GLU A 132 -4.56 -5.18 59.14
CA GLU A 132 -4.74 -4.51 60.45
C GLU A 132 -4.21 -5.30 61.66
N ALA A 133 -3.78 -6.55 61.49
CA ALA A 133 -3.54 -7.44 62.63
C ALA A 133 -2.06 -7.68 63.03
N GLN A 134 -1.09 -6.95 62.47
CA GLN A 134 0.31 -7.22 62.82
C GLN A 134 1.24 -6.02 62.61
N SER A 135 1.15 -5.04 63.50
CA SER A 135 2.21 -4.06 63.71
C SER A 135 2.30 -3.68 65.18
N ASP A 136 2.50 -4.69 66.02
CA ASP A 136 2.99 -4.56 67.41
C ASP A 136 4.45 -5.05 67.52
N ASP A 137 5.25 -4.87 66.47
CA ASP A 137 6.70 -5.09 66.56
C ASP A 137 7.40 -3.78 66.98
N PRO A 138 8.21 -3.80 68.06
CA PRO A 138 8.92 -2.62 68.55
C PRO A 138 9.87 -2.11 67.48
N ALA A 139 9.63 -0.87 67.06
CA ALA A 139 10.29 -0.20 65.95
C ALA A 139 11.83 -0.31 66.03
N PRO A 140 12.51 -0.80 64.97
CA PRO A 140 13.89 -0.44 64.73
C PRO A 140 13.92 1.07 64.49
N SER A 141 14.20 1.83 65.56
CA SER A 141 14.47 3.27 65.53
C SER A 141 15.88 3.51 64.95
N GLU A 142 16.17 2.88 63.82
CA GLU A 142 17.30 3.26 62.97
C GLU A 142 16.80 4.42 62.12
N MET A 143 17.10 5.62 62.60
CA MET A 143 17.09 6.89 61.88
C MET A 143 16.72 6.77 60.38
N TRP A 144 15.44 6.90 60.08
CA TRP A 144 14.96 7.23 58.73
C TRP A 144 15.44 8.64 58.40
N GLN A 145 16.74 8.80 58.13
CA GLN A 145 17.22 10.01 57.48
C GLN A 145 16.54 10.06 56.13
N PRO A 146 15.77 11.13 55.83
CA PRO A 146 15.18 11.32 54.51
C PRO A 146 16.31 11.15 53.50
N PRO A 147 16.17 10.24 52.52
CA PRO A 147 17.16 10.09 51.47
C PRO A 147 17.46 11.48 50.93
N LYS A 148 18.72 11.93 51.02
CA LYS A 148 19.14 13.24 50.52
C LYS A 148 18.50 13.41 49.16
N ARG A 149 17.57 14.39 49.04
CA ARG A 149 16.81 14.66 47.83
C ARG A 149 17.80 14.86 46.70
N ARG A 150 18.09 13.79 45.95
CA ARG A 150 18.86 13.89 44.72
C ARG A 150 18.10 14.87 43.83
N ASN A 151 18.83 15.65 43.04
CA ASN A 151 18.26 16.73 42.24
C ASN A 151 17.40 16.15 41.10
N LEU A 152 16.18 15.71 41.43
CA LEU A 152 15.22 15.08 40.52
C LEU A 152 14.85 15.99 39.35
N GLY A 153 14.90 17.31 39.56
CA GLY A 153 14.67 18.30 38.52
C GLY A 153 15.65 18.13 37.35
N MET A 154 16.95 18.04 37.65
CA MET A 154 17.99 17.87 36.62
C MET A 154 17.85 16.56 35.85
N VAL A 155 17.48 15.46 36.52
CA VAL A 155 17.26 14.16 35.87
C VAL A 155 16.06 14.23 34.93
N LEU A 156 14.96 14.87 35.37
CA LEU A 156 13.75 15.01 34.57
C LEU A 156 13.98 15.92 33.35
N GLU A 157 14.69 17.04 33.52
CA GLU A 157 15.06 17.92 32.41
C GLU A 157 15.92 17.20 31.36
N THR A 158 16.92 16.43 31.81
CA THR A 158 17.78 15.64 30.92
C THR A 158 16.96 14.60 30.15
N ALA A 159 16.10 13.84 30.84
CA ALA A 159 15.24 12.85 30.20
C ALA A 159 14.28 13.49 29.18
N ASN A 160 13.69 14.64 29.50
CA ASN A 160 12.80 15.37 28.58
C ASN A 160 13.55 15.85 27.34
N GLN A 161 14.79 16.33 27.50
CA GLN A 161 15.62 16.76 26.38
C GLN A 161 16.01 15.59 25.47
N GLU A 162 16.36 14.43 26.05
CA GLU A 162 16.66 13.21 25.29
C GLU A 162 15.44 12.74 24.49
N ILE A 163 14.27 12.67 25.13
CA ILE A 163 13.01 12.30 24.46
C ILE A 163 12.74 13.23 23.27
N HIS A 164 12.91 14.54 23.46
CA HIS A 164 12.71 15.52 22.40
C HIS A 164 13.72 15.34 21.25
N ASN A 165 14.99 15.03 21.55
CA ASN A 165 15.99 14.75 20.53
C ASN A 165 15.66 13.48 19.72
N ILE A 166 15.14 12.44 20.37
CA ILE A 166 14.67 11.22 19.71
C ILE A 166 13.52 11.56 18.75
N PHE A 167 12.51 12.31 19.19
CA PHE A 167 11.40 12.71 18.32
C PHE A 167 11.87 13.52 17.10
N LYS A 168 12.83 14.43 17.28
CA LYS A 168 13.41 15.18 16.16
C LYS A 168 14.10 14.26 15.16
N ALA A 169 14.90 13.30 15.64
CA ALA A 169 15.59 12.34 14.78
C ALA A 169 14.58 11.44 14.01
N GLU A 170 13.56 10.93 14.69
CA GLU A 170 12.51 10.13 14.06
C GLU A 170 11.71 10.92 13.02
N HIS A 171 11.44 12.20 13.27
CA HIS A 171 10.75 13.06 12.31
C HIS A 171 11.54 13.18 11.01
N VAL A 172 12.85 13.46 11.10
CA VAL A 172 13.73 13.53 9.92
C VAL A 172 13.75 12.19 9.16
N GLN A 173 13.83 11.07 9.87
CA GLN A 173 13.77 9.74 9.23
C GLN A 173 12.43 9.51 8.51
N ARG A 174 11.32 9.95 9.09
CA ARG A 174 9.99 9.82 8.47
C ARG A 174 9.88 10.64 7.19
N GLU A 175 10.40 11.86 7.16
CA GLU A 175 10.40 12.69 5.95
C GLU A 175 11.21 12.06 4.82
N VAL A 176 12.36 11.46 5.14
CA VAL A 176 13.19 10.74 4.17
C VAL A 176 12.43 9.54 3.60
N LEU A 177 11.79 8.75 4.46
CA LEU A 177 11.00 7.59 4.04
C LEU A 177 9.79 7.99 3.20
N GLU A 178 9.12 9.09 3.55
CA GLU A 178 7.97 9.59 2.78
C GLU A 178 8.37 9.98 1.36
N LYS A 179 9.51 10.69 1.20
CA LYS A 179 10.07 11.03 -0.11
C LYS A 179 10.41 9.77 -0.92
N GLU A 180 10.97 8.75 -0.27
CA GLU A 180 11.29 7.48 -0.91
C GLU A 180 10.02 6.74 -1.39
N VAL A 181 8.99 6.69 -0.55
CA VAL A 181 7.69 6.10 -0.94
C VAL A 181 7.08 6.86 -2.12
N GLN A 182 7.15 8.19 -2.14
CA GLN A 182 6.67 8.99 -3.27
C GLN A 182 7.46 8.68 -4.56
N ARG A 183 8.80 8.58 -4.45
CA ARG A 183 9.68 8.19 -5.58
C ARG A 183 9.30 6.82 -6.14
N LEU A 184 9.14 5.82 -5.28
CA LEU A 184 8.76 4.46 -5.68
C LEU A 184 7.38 4.40 -6.31
N ARG A 185 6.41 5.20 -5.82
CA ARG A 185 5.09 5.30 -6.45
C ARG A 185 5.19 5.85 -7.87
N ALA A 186 5.96 6.92 -8.08
CA ALA A 186 6.17 7.48 -9.42
C ALA A 186 6.85 6.48 -10.36
N GLU A 187 7.84 5.73 -9.86
CA GLU A 187 8.49 4.68 -10.64
C GLU A 187 7.54 3.54 -11.01
N MET A 188 6.69 3.10 -10.08
CA MET A 188 5.68 2.08 -10.33
C MET A 188 4.68 2.53 -11.40
N THR A 189 4.22 3.78 -11.36
CA THR A 189 3.35 4.35 -12.40
C THR A 189 4.01 4.29 -13.77
N ARG A 190 5.27 4.75 -13.89
CA ARG A 190 6.01 4.68 -15.17
C ARG A 190 6.17 3.25 -15.70
N LYS A 191 6.44 2.28 -14.81
CA LYS A 191 6.56 0.87 -15.20
C LYS A 191 5.22 0.29 -15.65
N ASN A 192 4.12 0.66 -15.01
CA ASN A 192 2.78 0.23 -15.43
C ASN A 192 2.44 0.76 -16.83
N GLU A 193 2.73 2.03 -17.12
CA GLU A 193 2.53 2.61 -18.46
C GLU A 193 3.35 1.86 -19.53
N LEU A 194 4.58 1.45 -19.21
CA LEU A 194 5.40 0.65 -20.12
C LEU A 194 4.82 -0.76 -20.33
N ILE A 195 4.32 -1.39 -19.27
CA ILE A 195 3.65 -2.69 -19.36
C ILE A 195 2.41 -2.57 -20.25
N ASP A 196 1.57 -1.56 -20.06
CA ASP A 196 0.37 -1.34 -20.87
C ASP A 196 0.72 -1.19 -22.35
N LYS A 197 1.78 -0.42 -22.67
CA LYS A 197 2.29 -0.29 -24.03
C LYS A 197 2.74 -1.63 -24.60
N LEU A 198 3.55 -2.40 -23.88
CA LEU A 198 4.01 -3.71 -24.32
C LEU A 198 2.84 -4.69 -24.51
N GLU A 199 1.83 -4.66 -23.64
CA GLU A 199 0.63 -5.48 -23.80
C GLU A 199 -0.18 -5.11 -25.06
N THR A 200 -0.21 -3.83 -25.43
CA THR A 200 -0.82 -3.42 -26.72
C THR A 200 -0.02 -3.92 -27.91
N GLU A 201 1.31 -3.81 -27.88
CA GLU A 201 2.18 -4.31 -28.95
C GLU A 201 2.09 -5.83 -29.10
N VAL A 202 2.08 -6.58 -27.98
CA VAL A 202 1.89 -8.04 -27.99
C VAL A 202 0.52 -8.41 -28.56
N ARG A 203 -0.54 -7.67 -28.23
CA ARG A 203 -1.88 -7.90 -28.80
C ARG A 203 -1.90 -7.67 -30.31
N GLU A 204 -1.27 -6.61 -30.78
CA GLU A 204 -1.17 -6.28 -32.21
C GLU A 204 -0.36 -7.34 -32.97
N LEU A 205 0.81 -7.72 -32.47
CA LEU A 205 1.63 -8.80 -33.03
C LEU A 205 0.86 -10.12 -33.05
N LYS A 206 0.14 -10.44 -31.97
CA LYS A 206 -0.69 -11.64 -31.89
C LYS A 206 -1.79 -11.63 -32.96
N TYR A 207 -2.35 -10.48 -33.29
CA TYR A 207 -3.33 -10.34 -34.37
C TYR A 207 -2.70 -10.55 -35.75
N GLN A 208 -1.53 -9.95 -35.99
CA GLN A 208 -0.77 -10.09 -37.24
C GLN A 208 -0.31 -11.53 -37.51
N CYS A 209 -0.04 -12.31 -36.45
CA CYS A 209 0.37 -13.72 -36.56
C CYS A 209 -0.79 -14.71 -36.64
N ARG A 210 -2.05 -14.28 -36.81
CA ARG A 210 -3.19 -15.21 -36.98
C ARG A 210 -3.37 -15.60 -38.43
N CYS A 211 -3.77 -16.85 -38.66
CA CYS A 211 -4.26 -17.26 -39.97
C CYS A 211 -5.53 -16.46 -40.32
N GLN A 212 -5.60 -15.89 -41.52
CA GLN A 212 -6.75 -15.09 -41.96
C GLN A 212 -8.03 -15.91 -42.15
N ILE A 213 -7.92 -17.25 -42.21
CA ILE A 213 -9.07 -18.14 -42.41
C ILE A 213 -9.62 -18.62 -41.06
N CYS A 214 -8.81 -19.30 -40.24
CA CYS A 214 -9.27 -19.85 -38.97
C CYS A 214 -9.02 -18.96 -37.74
N TYR A 215 -8.33 -17.82 -37.89
CA TYR A 215 -7.95 -16.89 -36.81
C TYR A 215 -7.11 -17.49 -35.67
N ALA A 216 -6.62 -18.72 -35.82
CA ALA A 216 -5.68 -19.34 -34.90
C ALA A 216 -4.23 -18.94 -35.23
N ILE A 217 -3.36 -18.96 -34.21
CA ILE A 217 -1.92 -18.78 -34.39
C ILE A 217 -1.34 -20.16 -34.72
N PRO A 218 -0.81 -20.38 -35.93
CA PRO A 218 -0.33 -21.68 -36.31
C PRO A 218 1.04 -21.99 -35.72
N SER A 219 1.33 -23.26 -35.46
CA SER A 219 2.68 -23.73 -35.07
C SER A 219 3.71 -23.63 -36.21
N GLY A 220 3.25 -23.49 -37.45
CA GLY A 220 4.11 -23.25 -38.61
C GLY A 220 3.30 -22.70 -39.77
N TRP A 221 3.97 -22.04 -40.71
CA TRP A 221 3.29 -21.42 -41.85
C TRP A 221 3.51 -22.20 -43.14
N ARG A 222 2.48 -22.23 -43.98
CA ARG A 222 2.56 -22.64 -45.38
C ARG A 222 2.51 -21.39 -46.25
N THR A 223 3.60 -21.10 -46.93
CA THR A 223 3.71 -19.94 -47.83
C THR A 223 3.53 -20.43 -49.25
N LEU A 224 2.49 -19.97 -49.93
CA LEU A 224 2.27 -20.26 -51.34
C LEU A 224 3.30 -19.51 -52.19
N LEU A 225 3.60 -19.98 -53.40
CA LEU A 225 4.53 -19.28 -54.30
C LEU A 225 4.04 -17.88 -54.73
N CYS A 226 2.75 -17.57 -54.55
CA CYS A 226 2.22 -16.21 -54.69
C CYS A 226 2.49 -15.29 -53.48
N GLY A 227 3.19 -15.77 -52.44
CA GLY A 227 3.60 -15.01 -51.26
C GLY A 227 2.60 -15.03 -50.08
N HIS A 228 1.37 -15.49 -50.29
CA HIS A 228 0.35 -15.57 -49.22
C HIS A 228 0.61 -16.72 -48.24
N ARG A 229 0.29 -16.50 -46.97
CA ARG A 229 0.61 -17.42 -45.85
C ARG A 229 -0.67 -17.96 -45.21
N TYR A 230 -0.70 -19.27 -45.00
CA TYR A 230 -1.81 -19.98 -44.37
C TYR A 230 -1.29 -20.91 -43.26
N CYS A 231 -2.16 -21.27 -42.31
CA CYS A 231 -1.87 -22.37 -41.41
C CYS A 231 -1.91 -23.70 -42.18
N PRO A 232 -1.34 -24.80 -41.65
CA PRO A 232 -1.33 -26.09 -42.33
C PRO A 232 -2.72 -26.63 -42.68
N GLU A 233 -3.72 -26.35 -41.83
CA GLU A 233 -5.09 -26.83 -41.98
C GLU A 233 -5.92 -26.01 -42.99
N CYS A 234 -5.58 -24.74 -43.20
CA CYS A 234 -6.30 -23.85 -44.12
C CYS A 234 -5.53 -23.61 -45.43
N ALA A 235 -4.37 -24.22 -45.61
CA ALA A 235 -3.61 -24.09 -46.84
C ALA A 235 -4.35 -24.82 -47.98
N PRO A 236 -4.68 -24.15 -49.09
CA PRO A 236 -5.27 -24.84 -50.24
C PRO A 236 -4.29 -25.87 -50.83
N PRO A 237 -4.77 -27.02 -51.30
CA PRO A 237 -3.94 -27.99 -52.00
C PRO A 237 -3.43 -27.46 -53.36
N ILE A 238 -2.44 -28.15 -53.94
CA ILE A 238 -1.88 -27.81 -55.25
C ILE A 238 -2.97 -27.93 -56.32
N ASN A 239 -2.94 -27.04 -57.31
CA ASN A 239 -3.95 -26.87 -58.38
C ASN A 239 -5.27 -26.20 -57.96
N GLU A 240 -5.48 -25.89 -56.69
CA GLU A 240 -6.57 -25.00 -56.26
C GLU A 240 -6.17 -23.53 -56.40
N THR A 241 -7.08 -22.60 -56.06
CA THR A 241 -6.82 -21.16 -56.12
C THR A 241 -6.49 -20.60 -54.73
N CYS A 242 -5.55 -19.67 -54.68
CA CYS A 242 -5.25 -18.92 -53.47
C CYS A 242 -6.47 -18.07 -53.05
N GLY A 243 -6.93 -18.21 -51.81
CA GLY A 243 -8.09 -17.46 -51.30
C GLY A 243 -7.91 -15.93 -51.32
N THR A 244 -6.67 -15.43 -51.35
CA THR A 244 -6.38 -13.98 -51.32
C THR A 244 -6.20 -13.38 -52.72
N CYS A 245 -5.34 -13.95 -53.57
CA CYS A 245 -5.07 -13.40 -54.91
C CYS A 245 -5.71 -14.17 -56.07
N ARG A 246 -6.42 -15.28 -55.78
CA ARG A 246 -7.09 -16.15 -56.77
C ARG A 246 -6.19 -16.81 -57.82
N GLN A 247 -4.86 -16.73 -57.67
CA GLN A 247 -3.92 -17.44 -58.53
C GLN A 247 -3.92 -18.94 -58.23
N VAL A 248 -3.69 -19.76 -59.26
CA VAL A 248 -3.56 -21.22 -59.10
C VAL A 248 -2.30 -21.55 -58.30
N VAL A 249 -2.45 -22.43 -57.31
CA VAL A 249 -1.36 -22.85 -56.42
C VAL A 249 -0.47 -23.84 -57.13
N VAL A 250 0.71 -23.37 -57.52
CA VAL A 250 1.75 -24.17 -58.19
C VAL A 250 2.74 -24.83 -57.22
N GLY A 251 2.77 -24.39 -55.96
CA GLY A 251 3.69 -24.92 -54.96
C GLY A 251 3.53 -24.29 -53.59
N VAL A 252 4.05 -24.97 -52.56
CA VAL A 252 3.94 -24.58 -51.15
C VAL A 252 5.28 -24.76 -50.46
N ILE A 253 5.76 -23.71 -49.78
CA ILE A 253 6.99 -23.73 -48.97
C ILE A 253 6.60 -23.82 -47.49
N LYS A 254 7.16 -24.80 -46.76
CA LYS A 254 7.01 -24.88 -45.30
C LYS A 254 7.94 -23.85 -44.65
N SER A 255 7.38 -22.95 -43.86
CA SER A 255 8.12 -21.96 -43.07
C SER A 255 7.99 -22.32 -41.60
N TYR A 256 9.13 -22.51 -40.93
CA TYR A 256 9.23 -22.70 -39.49
C TYR A 256 9.46 -21.34 -38.81
#